data_AF-A2SNM3-F1
#
_entry.id   AF-A2SNM3-F1
#
_cell.length_a   1.000
_cell.length_b   1.000
_cell.length_c   1.000
_cell.angle_alpha   90.00
_cell.angle_beta   90.00
_cell.angle_gamma   90.00
#
_symmetry.space_group_name_H-M   'P 1'
#
loop_
_entity.id
_entity.type
_entity.pdbx_description
1 polymer ?
#
loop_
_entity_poly.entity_id
_entity_poly.type
_entity_poly.pdbx_seq_one_letter_code
_entity_poly.pdbx_strand_id
1 'polypeptide(L)'
;MPQRPAPKFELVARCVDIPMSKVQDLFDMMDRSRDVSFATFARRTNWQPVASRLGCAVGSQKGLHLKDDYHVGYKRSTWRGHPCYYLDHSRIEHIFVAPDHPDFH
;
A
#
# COMPACT_ATOMS: atom_id res chain seq x y z
N MET A 1 -14.90 -25.85 9.31
CA MET A 1 -15.28 -24.43 9.39
C MET A 1 -14.58 -23.69 8.26
N PRO A 2 -15.25 -22.86 7.45
CA PRO A 2 -14.53 -22.00 6.52
C PRO A 2 -13.65 -21.05 7.33
N GLN A 3 -12.33 -21.11 7.12
CA GLN A 3 -11.42 -20.15 7.74
C GLN A 3 -11.78 -18.75 7.25
N ARG A 4 -11.96 -17.81 8.17
CA ARG A 4 -12.17 -16.39 7.83
C ARG A 4 -10.98 -15.96 6.98
N PRO A 5 -11.18 -15.31 5.81
CA PRO A 5 -10.07 -14.84 5.02
C PRO A 5 -9.19 -13.93 5.88
N ALA A 6 -7.87 -14.10 5.76
CA ALA A 6 -6.91 -13.26 6.48
C ALA A 6 -7.23 -11.79 6.26
N PRO A 7 -7.15 -10.95 7.30
CA PRO A 7 -7.52 -9.56 7.17
C PRO A 7 -6.59 -8.86 6.16
N LYS A 8 -7.15 -7.89 5.43
CA LYS A 8 -6.41 -7.14 4.43
C LYS A 8 -5.58 -6.04 5.09
N PHE A 9 -4.47 -5.69 4.44
CA PHE A 9 -3.60 -4.61 4.86
C PHE A 9 -4.28 -3.25 4.61
N GLU A 10 -4.20 -2.36 5.58
CA GLU A 10 -4.87 -1.06 5.60
C GLU A 10 -3.86 0.07 5.42
N LEU A 11 -4.30 1.16 4.79
CA LEU A 11 -3.47 2.37 4.62
C LEU A 11 -3.18 3.00 5.99
N VAL A 12 -1.91 3.16 6.34
CA VAL A 12 -1.49 3.76 7.62
C VAL A 12 -0.70 5.05 7.46
N ALA A 13 -0.01 5.23 6.32
CA ALA A 13 0.84 6.40 6.10
C ALA A 13 1.05 6.69 4.61
N ARG A 14 1.42 7.94 4.32
CA ARG A 14 2.02 8.35 3.04
C ARG A 14 3.37 8.97 3.33
N CYS A 15 4.34 8.83 2.42
CA CYS A 15 5.68 9.40 2.63
C CYS A 15 5.67 10.89 2.96
N VAL A 16 4.76 11.65 2.34
CA VAL A 16 4.59 13.09 2.54
C VAL A 16 4.00 13.47 3.91
N ASP A 17 3.41 12.52 4.63
CA ASP A 17 2.86 12.73 5.98
C ASP A 17 3.79 12.25 7.09
N ILE A 18 4.93 11.63 6.75
CA ILE A 18 5.87 11.10 7.72
C ILE A 18 6.70 12.25 8.30
N PRO A 19 6.78 12.40 9.64
CA PRO A 19 7.63 13.41 10.24
C PRO A 19 9.10 13.11 9.96
N MET A 20 9.93 14.16 9.82
CA MET A 20 11.36 14.03 9.53
C MET A 20 12.10 13.12 10.51
N SER A 21 11.69 13.08 11.79
CA SER A 21 12.25 12.21 12.82
C SER A 21 12.02 10.69 12.56
N LYS A 22 11.19 10.34 11.59
CA LYS A 22 10.85 8.96 11.20
C LYS A 22 11.18 8.66 9.74
N VAL A 23 11.91 9.55 9.05
CA VAL A 23 12.24 9.37 7.62
C VAL A 23 13.13 8.14 7.36
N GLN A 24 13.96 7.74 8.34
CA GLN A 24 14.79 6.55 8.20
C GLN A 24 13.94 5.27 8.05
N ASP A 25 12.79 5.17 8.74
CA ASP A 25 11.86 4.04 8.59
C ASP A 25 11.39 3.91 7.12
N LEU A 26 11.23 5.03 6.42
CA LEU A 26 10.84 5.09 5.01
C LEU A 26 11.98 4.60 4.10
N PHE A 27 13.20 5.07 4.30
CA PHE A 27 14.36 4.61 3.53
C PHE A 27 14.60 3.11 3.73
N ASP A 28 14.57 2.64 4.97
CA ASP A 28 14.74 1.22 5.30
C ASP A 28 13.67 0.34 4.62
N MET A 29 12.42 0.82 4.56
CA MET A 29 11.33 0.14 3.85
C MET A 29 11.59 0.11 2.34
N MET A 30 12.04 1.21 1.74
CA MET A 30 12.29 1.29 0.30
C MET A 30 13.49 0.44 -0.13
N ASP A 31 14.59 0.45 0.62
CA ASP A 31 15.81 -0.31 0.32
C ASP A 31 15.57 -1.83 0.34
N ARG A 32 14.64 -2.30 1.17
CA ARG A 32 14.27 -3.72 1.30
C ARG A 32 13.13 -4.14 0.38
N SER A 33 12.58 -3.21 -0.40
CA SER A 33 11.37 -3.43 -1.17
C SER A 33 11.58 -4.42 -2.32
N ARG A 34 10.50 -5.12 -2.67
CA ARG A 34 10.44 -6.00 -3.83
C ARG A 34 9.18 -5.73 -4.61
N ASP A 35 9.30 -5.64 -5.93
CA ASP A 35 8.15 -5.46 -6.81
C ASP A 35 7.18 -6.64 -6.71
N VAL A 36 5.89 -6.32 -6.82
CA VAL A 36 4.79 -7.28 -6.91
C VAL A 36 3.84 -6.85 -8.02
N SER A 37 3.04 -7.79 -8.52
CA SER A 37 1.98 -7.45 -9.47
C SER A 37 0.83 -6.70 -8.78
N PHE A 38 0.10 -5.87 -9.55
CA PHE A 38 -1.18 -5.30 -9.10
C PHE A 38 -2.12 -6.37 -8.53
N ALA A 39 -2.22 -7.53 -9.19
CA ALA A 39 -3.07 -8.63 -8.72
C ALA A 39 -2.67 -9.12 -7.32
N THR A 40 -1.37 -9.18 -7.03
CA THR A 40 -0.87 -9.57 -5.71
C THR A 40 -1.19 -8.50 -4.67
N PHE A 41 -0.93 -7.23 -5.01
CA PHE A 41 -1.22 -6.08 -4.16
C PHE A 41 -2.73 -6.00 -3.83
N ALA A 42 -3.58 -6.00 -4.86
CA ALA A 42 -5.02 -5.85 -4.75
C ALA A 42 -5.71 -6.96 -3.93
N ARG A 43 -5.16 -8.18 -3.98
CA ARG A 43 -5.63 -9.30 -3.16
C ARG A 43 -5.33 -9.10 -1.67
N ARG A 44 -4.24 -8.42 -1.35
CA ARG A 44 -3.70 -8.30 0.02
C ARG A 44 -4.07 -6.99 0.71
N THR A 45 -4.36 -5.93 -0.04
CA THR A 45 -4.59 -4.59 0.52
C THR A 45 -6.04 -4.11 0.30
N ASN A 46 -6.47 -3.17 1.13
CA ASN A 46 -7.66 -2.36 0.93
C ASN A 46 -7.32 -1.10 0.13
N TRP A 47 -6.89 -1.28 -1.12
CA TRP A 47 -6.38 -0.23 -2.01
C TRP A 47 -7.44 0.71 -2.58
N GLN A 48 -8.71 0.28 -2.64
CA GLN A 48 -9.78 0.97 -3.37
C GLN A 48 -10.00 2.42 -2.88
N PRO A 49 -10.00 2.72 -1.57
CA PRO A 49 -10.09 4.10 -1.09
C PRO A 49 -8.93 4.98 -1.57
N VAL A 50 -7.72 4.43 -1.69
CA VAL A 50 -6.56 5.17 -2.23
C VAL A 50 -6.74 5.43 -3.71
N ALA A 51 -7.16 4.44 -4.49
CA ALA A 51 -7.46 4.63 -5.92
C ALA A 51 -8.47 5.77 -6.14
N SER A 52 -9.58 5.77 -5.38
CA SER A 52 -10.58 6.83 -5.50
C SER A 52 -10.02 8.21 -5.12
N ARG A 53 -9.15 8.30 -4.10
CA ARG A 53 -8.47 9.57 -3.73
C ARG A 53 -7.50 10.06 -4.79
N LEU A 54 -6.89 9.16 -5.54
CA LEU A 54 -6.01 9.49 -6.67
C LEU A 54 -6.78 9.80 -7.96
N GLY A 55 -8.12 9.73 -7.95
CA GLY A 55 -8.96 9.94 -9.12
C GLY A 55 -9.02 8.74 -10.07
N CYS A 56 -8.52 7.58 -9.65
CA CYS A 56 -8.60 6.34 -10.42
C CYS A 56 -9.98 5.69 -10.28
N ALA A 57 -10.45 5.12 -11.39
CA ALA A 57 -11.66 4.30 -11.44
C ALA A 57 -11.47 2.98 -10.65
N VAL A 58 -12.56 2.48 -10.07
CA VAL A 58 -12.59 1.21 -9.33
C VAL A 58 -13.68 0.29 -9.89
N GLY A 59 -13.41 -1.01 -9.93
CA GLY A 59 -14.38 -2.01 -10.36
C GLY A 59 -14.69 -1.89 -11.86
N SER A 60 -15.96 -1.73 -12.22
CA SER A 60 -16.41 -1.57 -13.60
C SER A 60 -16.59 -0.11 -14.05
N GLN A 61 -16.15 0.86 -13.22
CA GLN A 61 -16.25 2.27 -13.57
C GLN A 61 -15.37 2.61 -14.79
N LYS A 62 -15.85 3.53 -15.63
CA LYS A 62 -15.07 4.07 -16.76
C LYS A 62 -14.03 5.07 -16.23
N GLY A 63 -12.78 4.94 -16.67
CA GLY A 63 -11.68 5.84 -16.30
C GLY A 63 -10.34 5.12 -16.27
N LEU A 64 -9.29 5.81 -15.79
CA LEU A 64 -7.97 5.23 -15.56
C LEU A 64 -8.03 4.34 -14.31
N HIS A 65 -7.65 3.07 -14.44
CA HIS A 65 -7.55 2.15 -13.30
C HIS A 65 -6.09 2.05 -12.86
N LEU A 66 -5.83 1.86 -11.56
CA LEU A 66 -4.46 1.69 -11.05
C LEU A 66 -3.69 0.60 -11.80
N LYS A 67 -4.35 -0.52 -12.13
CA LYS A 67 -3.72 -1.64 -12.86
C LYS A 67 -3.21 -1.26 -14.25
N ASP A 68 -3.79 -0.22 -14.85
CA ASP A 68 -3.51 0.25 -16.22
C ASP A 68 -2.65 1.52 -16.21
N ASP A 69 -2.31 2.05 -15.02
CA ASP A 69 -1.45 3.21 -14.85
C ASP A 69 0.02 2.78 -14.77
N TYR A 70 0.77 3.04 -15.85
CA TYR A 70 2.18 2.67 -15.96
C TYR A 70 3.10 3.47 -15.03
N HIS A 71 2.61 4.58 -14.45
CA HIS A 71 3.34 5.36 -13.46
C HIS A 71 3.16 4.83 -12.03
N VAL A 72 2.37 3.76 -11.84
CA VAL A 72 2.15 3.15 -10.52
C VAL A 72 2.99 1.89 -10.36
N GLY A 73 3.89 1.91 -9.37
CA GLY A 73 4.62 0.75 -8.91
C GLY A 73 3.93 0.08 -7.71
N TYR A 74 4.02 -1.24 -7.60
CA TYR A 74 3.50 -1.98 -6.44
C TYR A 74 4.63 -2.79 -5.81
N LYS A 75 4.78 -2.66 -4.49
CA LYS A 75 5.89 -3.25 -3.76
C LYS A 75 5.41 -3.93 -2.48
N ARG A 76 6.16 -4.93 -2.05
CA ARG A 76 6.09 -5.52 -0.70
C ARG A 76 7.38 -5.22 0.04
N SER A 77 7.29 -4.96 1.34
CA SER A 77 8.47 -4.71 2.17
C SER A 77 8.13 -4.95 3.65
N THR A 78 8.91 -4.34 4.54
CA THR A 78 8.61 -4.20 5.95
C THR A 78 8.57 -2.74 6.36
N TRP A 79 7.50 -2.32 7.03
CA TRP A 79 7.34 -1.01 7.66
C TRP A 79 7.54 -1.16 9.17
N ARG A 80 8.56 -0.51 9.74
CA ARG A 80 8.92 -0.63 11.18
C ARG A 80 9.04 -2.07 11.67
N GLY A 81 9.62 -2.94 10.84
CA GLY A 81 9.80 -4.37 11.16
C GLY A 81 8.60 -5.26 10.86
N HIS A 82 7.46 -4.70 10.45
CA HIS A 82 6.25 -5.47 10.14
C HIS A 82 6.03 -5.61 8.64
N PRO A 83 5.51 -6.74 8.15
CA PRO A 83 5.16 -6.88 6.74
C PRO A 83 4.29 -5.70 6.27
N CYS A 84 4.58 -5.20 5.08
CA CYS A 84 3.79 -4.15 4.46
C CYS A 84 3.70 -4.34 2.94
N TYR A 85 2.73 -3.67 2.36
CA TYR A 85 2.64 -3.41 0.94
C TYR A 85 2.61 -1.90 0.74
N TYR A 86 3.11 -1.41 -0.39
CA TYR A 86 2.89 -0.02 -0.77
C TYR A 86 2.74 0.11 -2.27
N LEU A 87 1.99 1.14 -2.69
CA LEU A 87 2.02 1.60 -4.07
C LEU A 87 2.82 2.90 -4.12
N ASP A 88 3.67 3.02 -5.12
CA ASP A 88 4.38 4.24 -5.49
C ASP A 88 3.61 4.86 -6.65
N HIS A 89 3.01 6.02 -6.40
CA HIS A 89 2.33 6.80 -7.41
C HIS A 89 2.95 8.20 -7.44
N SER A 90 3.65 8.53 -8.53
CA SER A 90 4.34 9.81 -8.68
C SER A 90 5.35 10.10 -7.55
N ARG A 91 6.11 9.10 -7.09
CA ARG A 91 7.04 9.17 -5.94
C ARG A 91 6.36 9.46 -4.61
N ILE A 92 5.08 9.11 -4.51
CA ILE A 92 4.34 9.12 -3.25
C ILE A 92 4.04 7.69 -2.88
N GLU A 93 4.74 7.18 -1.86
CA GLU A 93 4.50 5.86 -1.30
C GLU A 93 3.25 5.90 -0.41
N HIS A 94 2.26 5.09 -0.74
CA HIS A 94 1.07 4.86 0.09
C HIS A 94 1.22 3.52 0.78
N ILE A 95 1.43 3.53 2.10
CA ILE A 95 1.93 2.40 2.88
C ILE A 95 0.78 1.69 3.57
N PHE A 96 0.66 0.38 3.33
CA PHE A 96 -0.36 -0.49 3.86
C PHE A 96 0.26 -1.53 4.82
N VAL A 97 -0.29 -1.65 6.03
CA VAL A 97 0.21 -2.55 7.08
C VAL A 97 -0.89 -3.51 7.52
N ALA A 98 -0.50 -4.68 8.01
CA ALA A 98 -1.43 -5.65 8.57
C ALA A 98 -2.16 -5.05 9.79
N PRO A 99 -3.47 -5.33 9.98
CA PRO A 99 -4.25 -4.72 11.05
C PRO A 99 -3.89 -5.21 12.46
N ASP A 100 -3.18 -6.33 12.59
CA ASP A 100 -2.71 -6.86 13.88
C ASP A 100 -1.50 -6.08 14.44
N HIS A 101 -1.33 -4.81 14.06
CA HIS A 101 -0.23 -3.95 14.49
C HIS A 101 -0.60 -3.15 15.75
N PRO A 102 0.13 -3.31 16.87
CA PRO A 102 -0.26 -2.75 18.17
C PRO A 102 -0.25 -1.21 18.25
N ASP A 103 0.49 -0.51 17.39
CA ASP A 103 0.59 0.96 17.45
C ASP A 103 -0.51 1.73 16.68
N PHE A 104 -1.55 1.06 16.16
CA PHE A 104 -2.60 1.71 15.34
C PHE A 104 -4.03 1.48 15.86
N HIS A 105 -4.18 1.23 17.17
CA HIS A 105 -5.47 1.25 17.89
C HIS A 105 -5.55 2.39 18.91
#